data_AF-A0A9X7GM71-F1
#
_entry.id   AF-A0A9X7GM71-F1
#
_cell.length_a   1.000
_cell.length_b   1.000
_cell.length_c   1.000
_cell.angle_alpha   90.00
_cell.angle_beta   90.00
_cell.angle_gamma   90.00
#
_symmetry.space_group_name_H-M   'P 1'
#
loop_
_entity.id
_entity.type
_entity.pdbx_description
1 polymer ?
#
loop_
_entity_poly.entity_id
_entity_poly.type
_entity_poly.pdbx_seq_one_letter_code
_entity_poly.pdbx_strand_id
1 'polypeptide(L)'
;MEHEEYFHIHSNQKSNSLPREKPMSIESKHDCLEEVNPKIPFCCTVNVPHGFQYVPNETHKIAYNLDCISVVEEKCRKIIQVDGCGPVEVTLNLLKVVGCIPYITNATVEGQCGSNCECNPHGKHSISVCCSGSICVNNVLKCSIECLPHYEIDCHHVVISDFTVKQLQEQGCQMLRFTGIIEFKHIPHG
;
A
#
# COMPACT_ATOMS: atom_id res chain seq x y z
N MET A 1 -13.67 15.60 -41.79
CA MET A 1 -14.56 14.45 -42.06
C MET A 1 -13.97 13.80 -43.29
N GLU A 2 -13.39 12.63 -43.33
CA GLU A 2 -13.14 11.51 -42.43
C GLU A 2 -12.07 10.70 -43.17
N HIS A 3 -11.06 10.15 -42.49
CA HIS A 3 -10.23 9.09 -43.07
C HIS A 3 -9.92 8.09 -41.95
N GLU A 4 -10.71 7.03 -41.91
CA GLU A 4 -10.37 5.76 -41.26
C GLU A 4 -9.29 5.07 -42.10
N GLU A 5 -8.13 4.78 -41.50
CA GLU A 5 -7.14 3.89 -42.07
C GLU A 5 -7.14 2.54 -41.37
N TYR A 6 -7.15 1.53 -42.22
CA TYR A 6 -7.46 0.13 -42.05
C TYR A 6 -6.19 -0.63 -41.65
N PHE A 7 -6.15 -1.26 -40.48
CA PHE A 7 -5.02 -2.10 -40.08
C PHE A 7 -5.13 -3.51 -40.69
N HIS A 8 -4.14 -3.88 -41.50
CA HIS A 8 -3.99 -5.22 -42.08
C HIS A 8 -3.55 -6.26 -41.05
N ILE A 9 -4.30 -7.37 -40.95
CA ILE A 9 -3.90 -8.58 -40.22
C ILE A 9 -3.37 -9.59 -41.24
N HIS A 10 -2.08 -9.91 -41.17
CA HIS A 10 -1.49 -11.00 -41.94
C HIS A 10 -1.72 -12.35 -41.22
N SER A 11 -2.56 -13.18 -41.82
CA SER A 11 -2.68 -14.60 -41.51
C SER A 11 -1.55 -15.37 -42.21
N ASN A 12 -0.83 -16.21 -41.47
CA ASN A 12 0.01 -17.25 -42.04
C ASN A 12 -0.22 -18.55 -41.26
N GLN A 13 -1.03 -19.44 -41.85
CA GLN A 13 -1.17 -20.83 -41.43
C GLN A 13 -0.07 -21.68 -42.09
N LYS A 14 0.63 -22.49 -41.29
CA LYS A 14 1.32 -23.70 -41.78
C LYS A 14 1.20 -24.81 -40.74
N SER A 15 1.01 -26.02 -41.25
CA SER A 15 0.34 -27.17 -40.63
C SER A 15 1.14 -28.01 -39.63
N ASN A 16 0.41 -28.50 -38.62
CA ASN A 16 0.43 -29.82 -37.98
C ASN A 16 1.76 -30.51 -37.63
N SER A 17 2.08 -30.49 -36.33
CA SER A 17 2.31 -31.71 -35.55
C SER A 17 1.76 -31.52 -34.13
N LEU A 18 0.84 -32.40 -33.71
CA LEU A 18 0.22 -32.37 -32.38
C LEU A 18 1.25 -32.74 -31.30
N PRO A 19 1.53 -31.86 -30.32
CA PRO A 19 2.12 -32.30 -29.07
C PRO A 19 0.97 -32.87 -28.22
N ARG A 20 1.04 -34.19 -28.00
CA ARG A 20 0.35 -34.98 -26.98
C ARG A 20 -0.24 -34.11 -25.87
N GLU A 21 -1.57 -34.06 -25.79
CA GLU A 21 -2.30 -33.45 -24.68
C GLU A 21 -1.74 -34.01 -23.37
N LYS A 22 -0.97 -33.18 -22.66
CA LYS A 22 -0.77 -33.41 -21.23
C LYS A 22 -2.14 -33.16 -20.61
N PRO A 23 -2.65 -34.05 -19.76
CA PRO A 23 -3.88 -33.77 -19.04
C PRO A 23 -3.70 -32.42 -18.37
N MET A 24 -4.64 -31.52 -18.64
CA MET A 24 -4.81 -30.28 -17.91
C MET A 24 -4.83 -30.66 -16.44
N SER A 25 -3.69 -30.52 -15.77
CA SER A 25 -3.65 -30.52 -14.33
C SER A 25 -4.53 -29.33 -13.99
N ILE A 26 -5.75 -29.62 -13.55
CA ILE A 26 -6.49 -28.71 -12.70
C ILE A 26 -5.48 -28.35 -11.63
N GLU A 27 -4.86 -27.17 -11.75
CA GLU A 27 -4.13 -26.59 -10.63
C GLU A 27 -5.16 -26.61 -9.51
N SER A 28 -4.94 -27.49 -8.55
CA SER A 28 -5.57 -27.39 -7.25
C SER A 28 -5.03 -26.09 -6.65
N LYS A 29 -5.66 -24.99 -7.03
CA LYS A 29 -5.47 -23.71 -6.38
C LYS A 29 -5.73 -23.91 -4.89
N HIS A 30 -5.03 -23.11 -4.11
CA HIS A 30 -5.06 -23.01 -2.65
C HIS A 30 -4.02 -23.87 -1.93
N ASP A 31 -2.75 -23.66 -2.25
CA ASP A 31 -1.70 -23.68 -1.23
C ASP A 31 -1.56 -22.24 -0.70
N CYS A 32 -1.55 -22.04 0.62
CA CYS A 32 -1.44 -20.70 1.22
C CYS A 32 -0.05 -20.11 0.97
N LEU A 33 0.08 -19.26 -0.05
CA LEU A 33 1.26 -18.42 -0.28
C LEU A 33 1.23 -17.11 0.51
N GLU A 34 0.11 -16.77 1.15
CA GLU A 34 -0.02 -15.52 1.89
C GLU A 34 0.73 -15.60 3.22
N GLU A 35 1.84 -14.86 3.31
CA GLU A 35 2.61 -14.69 4.53
C GLU A 35 1.95 -13.66 5.45
N VAL A 36 2.12 -13.85 6.77
CA VAL A 36 1.69 -12.87 7.76
C VAL A 36 2.49 -11.59 7.55
N ASN A 37 1.79 -10.51 7.20
CA ASN A 37 2.40 -9.21 6.97
C ASN A 37 1.54 -8.07 7.55
N PRO A 38 1.75 -7.71 8.82
CA PRO A 38 1.01 -6.63 9.46
C PRO A 38 1.54 -5.23 9.11
N LYS A 39 2.62 -5.12 8.31
CA LYS A 39 3.30 -3.86 7.99
C LYS A 39 3.10 -3.50 6.53
N ILE A 40 2.58 -2.31 6.27
CA ILE A 40 2.30 -1.82 4.92
C ILE A 40 3.02 -0.49 4.71
N PRO A 41 3.94 -0.39 3.74
CA PRO A 41 4.55 0.88 3.40
C PRO A 41 3.55 1.78 2.66
N PHE A 42 3.62 3.08 2.91
CA PHE A 42 2.88 4.09 2.15
C PHE A 42 3.81 5.16 1.62
N CYS A 43 3.37 5.82 0.53
CA CYS A 43 4.14 6.84 -0.14
C CYS A 43 3.20 7.83 -0.84
N CYS A 44 3.49 9.12 -0.72
CA CYS A 44 2.88 10.11 -1.59
C CYS A 44 3.83 11.29 -1.84
N THR A 45 3.62 12.01 -2.95
CA THR A 45 4.47 13.13 -3.37
C THR A 45 3.64 14.38 -3.59
N VAL A 46 4.16 15.54 -3.18
CA VAL A 46 3.56 16.85 -3.46
C VAL A 46 4.60 17.79 -4.06
N ASN A 47 4.17 18.65 -4.99
CA ASN A 47 5.02 19.71 -5.51
C ASN A 47 5.21 20.81 -4.46
N VAL A 48 6.44 21.31 -4.35
CA VAL A 48 6.72 22.55 -3.62
C VAL A 48 6.38 23.71 -4.56
N PRO A 49 5.52 24.66 -4.14
CA PRO A 49 5.21 25.83 -4.95
C PRO A 49 6.47 26.63 -5.30
N HIS A 50 6.49 27.22 -6.50
CA HIS A 50 7.62 28.04 -6.92
C HIS A 50 7.86 29.20 -5.95
N GLY A 51 9.12 29.44 -5.59
CA GLY A 51 9.52 30.47 -4.62
C GLY A 51 9.48 30.02 -3.16
N PHE A 52 9.05 28.78 -2.88
CA PHE A 52 9.11 28.17 -1.56
C PHE A 52 10.24 27.13 -1.47
N GLN A 53 10.73 26.91 -0.26
CA GLN A 53 11.75 25.91 0.07
C GLN A 53 11.29 25.09 1.28
N TYR A 54 11.67 23.82 1.30
CA TYR A 54 11.34 22.92 2.39
C TYR A 54 12.07 23.28 3.69
N VAL A 55 11.34 23.25 4.80
CA VAL A 55 11.91 23.43 6.14
C VAL A 55 12.06 22.06 6.80
N PRO A 56 13.28 21.50 6.90
CA PRO A 56 13.51 20.23 7.57
C PRO A 56 13.34 20.36 9.09
N ASN A 57 13.10 19.23 9.75
CA ASN A 57 13.01 19.09 11.21
C ASN A 57 11.79 19.74 11.89
N GLU A 58 10.82 20.21 11.10
CA GLU A 58 9.50 20.58 11.62
C GLU A 58 8.66 19.33 11.95
N THR A 59 7.73 19.46 12.88
CA THR A 59 6.85 18.33 13.24
C THR A 59 5.85 18.06 12.13
N HIS A 60 6.05 16.97 11.39
CA HIS A 60 5.11 16.51 10.36
C HIS A 60 3.92 15.80 11.01
N LYS A 61 2.72 16.06 10.47
CA LYS A 61 1.48 15.43 10.94
C LYS A 61 0.91 14.52 9.87
N ILE A 62 0.35 13.41 10.32
CA ILE A 62 -0.47 12.51 9.51
C ILE A 62 -1.83 12.33 10.20
N ALA A 63 -2.89 12.34 9.40
CA ALA A 63 -4.23 11.95 9.80
C ALA A 63 -4.74 10.89 8.83
N TYR A 64 -5.49 9.91 9.34
CA TYR A 64 -6.00 8.78 8.57
C TYR A 64 -7.38 8.36 9.07
N ASN A 65 -8.16 7.68 8.22
CA ASN A 65 -9.47 7.13 8.59
C ASN A 65 -9.51 5.61 8.36
N LEU A 66 -10.09 4.87 9.30
CA LEU A 66 -10.23 3.41 9.29
C LEU A 66 -11.64 2.94 8.90
N ASP A 67 -12.59 3.83 8.63
CA ASP A 67 -13.97 3.46 8.28
C ASP A 67 -14.11 2.60 7.01
N CYS A 68 -13.08 2.60 6.15
CA CYS A 68 -13.05 1.87 4.88
C CYS A 68 -12.20 0.59 4.93
N ILE A 69 -11.93 0.06 6.13
CA ILE A 69 -11.33 -1.27 6.30
C ILE A 69 -12.29 -2.23 6.98
N SER A 70 -12.06 -3.52 6.79
CA SER A 70 -12.80 -4.60 7.44
C SER A 70 -11.85 -5.71 7.84
N VAL A 71 -12.13 -6.32 8.99
CA VAL A 71 -11.48 -7.55 9.43
C VAL A 71 -12.30 -8.72 8.90
N VAL A 72 -11.65 -9.64 8.19
CA VAL A 72 -12.30 -10.83 7.62
C VAL A 72 -11.55 -12.09 8.04
N GLU A 73 -12.30 -13.17 8.18
CA GLU A 73 -11.74 -14.51 8.39
C GLU A 73 -11.87 -15.30 7.09
N GLU A 74 -10.76 -15.86 6.61
CA GLU A 74 -10.72 -16.72 5.42
C GLU A 74 -10.15 -18.09 5.79
N LYS A 75 -10.68 -19.16 5.18
CA LYS A 75 -10.10 -20.50 5.31
C LYS A 75 -9.20 -20.79 4.13
N CYS A 76 -8.02 -21.33 4.42
CA CYS A 76 -7.03 -21.68 3.43
C CYS A 76 -6.46 -23.07 3.70
N ARG A 77 -6.10 -23.81 2.65
CA ARG A 77 -5.48 -25.14 2.77
C ARG A 77 -3.98 -25.01 2.53
N LYS A 78 -3.19 -25.75 3.30
CA LYS A 78 -1.73 -25.78 3.15
C LYS A 78 -1.24 -27.21 3.22
N ILE A 79 -0.34 -27.57 2.32
CA ILE A 79 0.34 -28.87 2.39
C ILE A 79 1.63 -28.70 3.20
N ILE A 80 1.74 -29.43 4.30
CA ILE A 80 2.95 -29.48 5.12
C ILE A 80 3.63 -30.84 4.97
N GLN A 81 4.96 -30.86 4.98
CA GLN A 81 5.73 -32.09 5.02
C GLN A 81 5.92 -32.51 6.48
N VAL A 82 5.47 -33.72 6.81
CA VAL A 82 5.64 -34.29 8.15
C VAL A 82 6.61 -35.45 8.07
N ASP A 83 7.69 -35.37 8.84
CA ASP A 83 8.72 -36.41 8.90
C ASP A 83 8.10 -37.77 9.24
N GLY A 84 8.36 -38.77 8.38
CA GLY A 84 7.83 -40.13 8.55
C GLY A 84 6.37 -40.34 8.11
N CYS A 85 5.62 -39.29 7.79
CA CYS A 85 4.22 -39.36 7.37
C CYS A 85 3.97 -38.87 5.93
N GLY A 86 4.91 -38.12 5.35
CA GLY A 86 4.77 -37.53 4.01
C GLY A 86 3.94 -36.23 4.02
N PRO A 87 3.43 -35.79 2.86
CA PRO A 87 2.65 -34.56 2.76
C PRO A 87 1.27 -34.71 3.42
N VAL A 88 0.92 -33.75 4.28
CA VAL A 88 -0.37 -33.66 4.96
C VAL A 88 -1.04 -32.34 4.62
N GLU A 89 -2.31 -32.38 4.22
CA GLU A 89 -3.13 -31.19 4.03
C GLU A 89 -3.70 -30.72 5.37
N VAL A 90 -3.46 -29.45 5.71
CA VAL A 90 -4.05 -28.78 6.88
C VAL A 90 -4.94 -27.62 6.43
N THR A 91 -6.06 -27.41 7.12
CA THR A 91 -6.89 -26.21 6.94
C THR A 91 -6.50 -25.18 8.00
N LEU A 92 -6.25 -23.95 7.55
CA LEU A 92 -5.83 -22.81 8.35
C LEU A 92 -6.90 -21.72 8.27
N ASN A 93 -7.12 -21.03 9.38
CA ASN A 93 -7.92 -19.81 9.46
C ASN A 93 -6.98 -18.60 9.38
N LEU A 94 -7.26 -17.69 8.45
CA LEU A 94 -6.51 -16.47 8.18
C LEU A 94 -7.33 -15.28 8.70
N LEU A 95 -6.74 -14.48 9.57
CA LEU A 95 -7.29 -13.18 9.96
C LEU A 95 -6.71 -12.13 9.02
N LYS A 96 -7.55 -11.45 8.24
CA LYS A 96 -7.13 -10.46 7.25
C LYS A 96 -7.73 -9.09 7.51
N VAL A 97 -7.00 -8.05 7.11
CA VAL A 97 -7.54 -6.71 6.94
C VAL A 97 -7.65 -6.42 5.45
N VAL A 98 -8.85 -6.04 5.03
CA VAL A 98 -9.16 -5.73 3.64
C VAL A 98 -9.81 -4.36 3.57
N GLY A 99 -9.40 -3.54 2.60
CA GLY A 99 -9.98 -2.22 2.35
C GLY A 99 -8.94 -1.18 2.01
N CYS A 100 -9.25 0.10 2.20
CA CYS A 100 -8.26 1.16 2.03
C CYS A 100 -8.36 2.22 3.13
N ILE A 101 -7.21 2.70 3.57
CA ILE A 101 -7.05 3.70 4.64
C ILE A 101 -6.70 5.03 3.97
N PRO A 102 -7.67 5.94 3.77
CA PRO A 102 -7.35 7.28 3.28
C PRO A 102 -6.54 8.04 4.34
N TYR A 103 -5.55 8.81 3.89
CA TYR A 103 -4.71 9.63 4.75
C TYR A 103 -4.37 10.98 4.13
N ILE A 104 -4.03 11.93 4.99
CA ILE A 104 -3.46 13.22 4.65
C ILE A 104 -2.23 13.48 5.52
N THR A 105 -1.17 13.98 4.91
CA THR A 105 0.08 14.34 5.57
C THR A 105 0.51 15.75 5.18
N ASN A 106 1.28 16.43 6.03
CA ASN A 106 1.77 17.77 5.76
C ASN A 106 3.28 17.94 5.97
N ALA A 107 3.82 18.95 5.28
CA ALA A 107 5.15 19.49 5.52
C ALA A 107 5.12 21.02 5.43
N THR A 108 6.00 21.67 6.18
CA THR A 108 6.14 23.13 6.14
C THR A 108 7.12 23.52 5.04
N VAL A 109 6.74 24.53 4.25
CA VAL A 109 7.63 25.18 3.30
C VAL A 109 7.62 26.69 3.55
N GLU A 110 8.76 27.33 3.34
CA GLU A 110 8.97 28.77 3.55
C GLU A 110 9.26 29.47 2.23
N GLY A 111 8.65 30.64 2.05
CA GLY A 111 8.88 31.51 0.91
C GLY A 111 9.30 32.91 1.34
N GLN A 112 9.83 33.67 0.38
CA GLN A 112 10.04 35.09 0.56
C GLN A 112 8.70 35.82 0.60
N CYS A 113 8.62 36.82 1.47
CA CYS A 113 7.50 37.74 1.50
C CYS A 113 7.40 38.56 0.22
N GLY A 114 6.16 38.78 -0.25
CA GLY A 114 5.86 39.72 -1.32
C GLY A 114 5.84 41.18 -0.83
N SER A 115 5.47 42.10 -1.72
CA SER A 115 5.19 43.48 -1.30
C SER A 115 3.84 43.56 -0.57
N ASN A 116 3.75 44.40 0.47
CA ASN A 116 2.53 44.62 1.28
C ASN A 116 2.01 43.38 2.05
N CYS A 117 2.89 42.54 2.59
CA CYS A 117 2.49 41.44 3.49
C CYS A 117 3.03 41.62 4.91
N GLU A 118 2.24 41.22 5.90
CA GLU A 118 2.65 41.10 7.29
C GLU A 118 3.50 39.83 7.47
N CYS A 119 4.82 40.00 7.41
CA CYS A 119 5.78 38.92 7.61
C CYS A 119 5.99 38.63 9.09
N ASN A 120 6.48 37.44 9.39
CA ASN A 120 7.12 37.21 10.68
C ASN A 120 8.35 38.14 10.84
N PRO A 121 8.91 38.30 12.05
CA PRO A 121 10.06 39.19 12.30
C PRO A 121 11.32 38.89 11.46
N HIS A 122 11.37 37.73 10.80
CA HIS A 122 12.46 37.29 9.94
C HIS A 122 12.18 37.50 8.44
N GLY A 123 11.08 38.15 8.06
CA GLY A 123 10.75 38.40 6.66
C GLY A 123 10.33 37.16 5.86
N LYS A 124 9.97 36.07 6.57
CA LYS A 124 9.57 34.80 5.96
C LYS A 124 8.09 34.52 6.19
N HIS A 125 7.48 33.81 5.25
CA HIS A 125 6.14 33.24 5.42
C HIS A 125 6.21 31.72 5.26
N SER A 126 5.58 30.99 6.17
CA SER A 126 5.48 29.54 6.12
C SER A 126 4.06 29.12 5.75
N ILE A 127 3.96 28.12 4.88
CA ILE A 127 2.70 27.44 4.56
C ILE A 127 2.88 25.94 4.79
N SER A 128 1.78 25.24 5.02
CA SER A 128 1.77 23.78 4.98
C SER A 128 1.36 23.31 3.58
N VAL A 129 2.20 22.50 2.95
CA VAL A 129 1.82 21.71 1.78
C VAL A 129 1.34 20.34 2.24
N CYS A 130 0.25 19.88 1.65
CA CYS A 130 -0.39 18.63 2.01
C CYS A 130 -0.31 17.61 0.88
N CYS A 131 -0.25 16.36 1.27
CA CYS A 131 -0.29 15.23 0.37
C CYS A 131 -1.33 14.24 0.89
N SER A 132 -2.30 13.88 0.04
CA SER A 132 -3.34 12.92 0.37
C SER A 132 -3.15 11.64 -0.43
N GLY A 133 -3.41 10.50 0.20
CA GLY A 133 -3.29 9.19 -0.43
C GLY A 133 -4.25 8.18 0.17
N SER A 134 -4.15 6.94 -0.29
CA SER A 134 -4.94 5.81 0.19
C SER A 134 -4.05 4.59 0.30
N ILE A 135 -4.00 3.98 1.49
CA ILE A 135 -3.24 2.75 1.75
C ILE A 135 -4.20 1.58 1.59
N CYS A 136 -4.16 0.88 0.46
CA CYS A 136 -5.00 -0.30 0.26
C CYS A 136 -4.34 -1.54 0.86
N VAL A 137 -5.11 -2.27 1.65
CA VAL A 137 -4.68 -3.41 2.45
C VAL A 137 -5.47 -4.64 2.04
N ASN A 138 -4.76 -5.76 1.95
CA ASN A 138 -5.30 -7.12 1.81
C ASN A 138 -4.28 -8.06 2.47
N ASN A 139 -4.12 -7.87 3.77
CA ASN A 139 -2.96 -8.36 4.51
C ASN A 139 -3.41 -9.40 5.53
N VAL A 140 -2.71 -10.53 5.58
CA VAL A 140 -2.86 -11.52 6.64
C VAL A 140 -2.18 -11.00 7.90
N LEU A 141 -2.95 -10.84 8.97
CA LEU A 141 -2.46 -10.47 10.30
C LEU A 141 -2.09 -11.68 11.15
N LYS A 142 -2.81 -12.79 10.95
CA LYS A 142 -2.62 -14.03 11.71
C LYS A 142 -3.04 -15.23 10.89
N CYS A 143 -2.36 -16.34 11.12
CA CYS A 143 -2.67 -17.65 10.59
C CYS A 143 -2.71 -18.65 11.75
N SER A 144 -3.77 -19.47 11.83
CA SER A 144 -3.99 -20.43 12.92
C SER A 144 -4.66 -21.71 12.43
N ILE A 145 -4.40 -22.85 13.06
CA ILE A 145 -5.21 -24.08 12.89
C ILE A 145 -6.49 -24.04 13.72
N GLU A 146 -6.52 -23.20 14.75
CA GLU A 146 -7.67 -23.02 15.65
C GLU A 146 -8.58 -21.89 15.16
N CYS A 147 -9.82 -21.87 15.64
CA CYS A 147 -10.74 -20.77 15.38
C CYS A 147 -10.15 -19.45 15.91
N LEU A 148 -10.36 -18.37 15.17
CA LEU A 148 -9.88 -17.06 15.55
C LEU A 148 -10.94 -16.34 16.40
N PRO A 149 -10.55 -15.62 17.47
CA PRO A 149 -11.48 -14.79 18.20
C PRO A 149 -11.94 -13.60 17.34
N HIS A 150 -13.09 -13.03 17.70
CA HIS A 150 -13.57 -11.78 17.09
C HIS A 150 -12.53 -10.67 17.29
N TYR A 151 -12.28 -9.89 16.25
CA TYR A 151 -11.27 -8.83 16.24
C TYR A 151 -11.77 -7.62 15.47
N GLU A 152 -11.66 -6.45 16.09
CA GLU A 152 -12.00 -5.16 15.49
C GLU A 152 -10.76 -4.27 15.54
N ILE A 153 -10.61 -3.43 14.52
CA ILE A 153 -9.48 -2.50 14.41
C ILE A 153 -9.98 -1.10 14.68
N ASP A 154 -9.31 -0.43 15.60
CA ASP A 154 -9.46 0.99 15.89
C ASP A 154 -8.08 1.68 15.87
N CYS A 155 -8.03 2.94 16.29
CA CYS A 155 -6.80 3.72 16.33
C CYS A 155 -5.74 3.18 17.32
N HIS A 156 -6.10 2.38 18.33
CA HIS A 156 -5.14 1.75 19.24
C HIS A 156 -4.40 0.58 18.60
N HIS A 157 -4.98 -0.02 17.56
CA HIS A 157 -4.41 -1.14 16.83
C HIS A 157 -3.50 -0.69 15.68
N VAL A 158 -3.38 0.61 15.42
CA VAL A 158 -2.63 1.15 14.29
C VAL A 158 -1.48 2.01 14.76
N VAL A 159 -0.26 1.66 14.36
CA VAL A 159 0.94 2.45 14.62
C VAL A 159 1.54 2.92 13.30
N ILE A 160 1.89 4.21 13.23
CA ILE A 160 2.68 4.76 12.13
C ILE A 160 4.15 4.81 12.57
N SER A 161 5.03 4.18 11.80
CA SER A 161 6.49 4.21 11.99
C SER A 161 7.22 4.69 10.74
N ASP A 162 8.51 4.98 10.89
CA ASP A 162 9.43 5.33 9.80
C ASP A 162 8.94 6.48 8.91
N PHE A 163 8.12 7.34 9.50
CA PHE A 163 7.49 8.45 8.80
C PHE A 163 8.52 9.54 8.52
N THR A 164 8.79 9.76 7.23
CA THR A 164 9.90 10.58 6.73
C THR A 164 9.45 11.42 5.54
N VAL A 165 10.07 12.60 5.43
CA VAL A 165 9.87 13.52 4.30
C VAL A 165 11.21 13.73 3.61
N LYS A 166 11.28 13.42 2.32
CA LYS A 166 12.48 13.60 1.50
C LYS A 166 12.20 14.59 0.38
N GLN A 167 13.13 15.52 0.18
CA GLN A 167 13.09 16.40 -0.97
C GLN A 167 13.56 15.65 -2.22
N LEU A 168 12.81 15.80 -3.31
CA LEU A 168 13.12 15.29 -4.63
C LEU A 168 13.23 16.45 -5.62
N GLN A 169 14.01 16.25 -6.68
CA GLN A 169 14.08 17.18 -7.79
C GLN A 169 13.93 16.39 -9.09
N GLU A 170 12.87 16.67 -9.83
CA GLU A 170 12.53 15.95 -11.07
C GLU A 170 12.13 16.98 -12.13
N GLN A 171 12.83 16.96 -13.27
CA GLN A 171 12.60 17.88 -14.40
C GLN A 171 12.57 19.38 -14.02
N GLY A 172 13.31 19.77 -12.97
CA GLY A 172 13.36 21.14 -12.47
C GLY A 172 12.28 21.49 -11.43
N CYS A 173 11.32 20.60 -11.17
CA CYS A 173 10.34 20.75 -10.10
C CYS A 173 10.89 20.23 -8.77
N GLN A 174 10.79 21.05 -7.72
CA GLN A 174 11.07 20.63 -6.36
C GLN A 174 9.82 19.94 -5.79
N MET A 175 9.99 18.74 -5.25
CA MET A 175 8.91 17.94 -4.68
C MET A 175 9.28 17.45 -3.29
N LEU A 176 8.26 17.11 -2.50
CA LEU A 176 8.42 16.41 -1.23
C LEU A 176 7.77 15.04 -1.33
N ARG A 177 8.53 14.01 -1.02
CA ARG A 177 8.07 12.63 -0.91
C ARG A 177 7.90 12.29 0.56
N PHE A 178 6.68 11.95 0.93
CA PHE A 178 6.32 11.40 2.23
C PHE A 178 6.37 9.88 2.13
N THR A 179 7.02 9.23 3.08
CA THR A 179 7.06 7.77 3.21
C THR A 179 6.87 7.37 4.66
N GLY A 180 6.28 6.20 4.91
CA GLY A 180 6.16 5.63 6.23
C GLY A 180 5.63 4.21 6.18
N ILE A 181 5.42 3.62 7.35
CA ILE A 181 4.86 2.28 7.51
C ILE A 181 3.65 2.39 8.42
N ILE A 182 2.54 1.78 8.02
CA ILE A 182 1.43 1.48 8.90
C ILE A 182 1.59 0.04 9.41
N GLU A 183 1.51 -0.16 10.72
CA GLU A 183 1.62 -1.45 11.39
C GLU A 183 0.35 -1.73 12.19
N PHE A 184 -0.28 -2.88 11.92
CA PHE A 184 -1.37 -3.39 12.74
C PHE A 184 -0.81 -4.14 13.96
N LYS A 185 -1.24 -3.74 15.16
CA LYS A 185 -0.77 -4.26 16.46
C LYS A 185 -1.92 -4.80 17.31
N HIS A 186 -1.54 -5.45 18.41
CA HIS A 186 -2.46 -6.06 19.38
C HIS A 186 -3.37 -7.11 18.72
N ILE A 187 -2.80 -7.86 17.77
CA ILE A 187 -3.49 -8.98 17.13
C ILE A 187 -3.74 -10.06 18.19
N PRO A 188 -4.98 -10.57 18.33
CA PRO A 188 -5.35 -11.42 19.44
C PRO A 188 -4.57 -12.73 19.45
N HIS A 189 -4.19 -13.18 20.65
CA HIS A 189 -3.67 -14.52 20.87
C HIS A 189 -4.83 -15.53 20.82
N GLY A 190 -4.54 -16.69 20.24
CA GLY A 190 -5.43 -17.85 20.16
C GLY A 190 -4.72 -18.93 20.94
#